data_AF-A0A9D6WRL8-F1
#
_entry.id   AF-A0A9D6WRL8-F1
#
_cell.length_a   1.000
_cell.length_b   1.000
_cell.length_c   1.000
_cell.angle_alpha   90.00
_cell.angle_beta   90.00
_cell.angle_gamma   90.00
#
_symmetry.space_group_name_H-M   'P 1'
#
loop_
_entity.id
_entity.type
_entity.pdbx_description
1 polymer ?
#
loop_
_entity_poly.entity_id
_entity_poly.type
_entity_poly.pdbx_seq_one_letter_code
_entity_poly.pdbx_strand_id
1 'polypeptide(L)'
;MEEINQAMNGGHCEGMAVLSALMYTGKIKPDEFGGAQVKDLKIAGNEKLQREIAYWWATQTTQPTRGAVLKGAPKDVVAFLVDAFKPGKSADITYSVGIYKRDGTGGHAVTPYAIEDKGGGIFAIMVYDNNFPNLPREILVDVNKNIWQYEASINPGVPAALYEGDTDTKSLDLTPSAPRLESQVCTFCEGATTGYRGPGVAAPVTPFNEIYINGGGVRVLITDAQGRRLGRVGGKRVNEIPGADVSTIKSLDTWSLTTEPVYRVPVGIKFVITLDGADLKKETQAEIAMIGPGYALEVQDIKLAPGQKDTLDVAPDGSKLTYKPGASESPDIVIAIEGKDNVDYEFFVKGFELETGGAINVALDSKKGQLLLSTVGNKQAGAYVVAVGRYDAQGIQEFGGELKLEPADTVYLDYLKWQGNGKPLTVEIDYKSDGSIDETVELEDLIK
;
A
#
# COMPACT_ATOMS: atom_id res chain seq x y z
N MET A 1 2.19 -4.63 7.32
CA MET A 1 3.45 -3.85 7.26
C MET A 1 4.28 -4.16 6.03
N GLU A 2 4.14 -5.35 5.45
CA GLU A 2 4.92 -5.84 4.33
C GLU A 2 4.85 -4.92 3.11
N GLU A 3 3.65 -4.46 2.73
CA GLU A 3 3.46 -3.51 1.64
C GLU A 3 4.26 -2.21 1.77
N ILE A 4 4.33 -1.65 2.99
CA ILE A 4 5.09 -0.43 3.27
C ILE A 4 6.59 -0.71 3.19
N ASN A 5 7.05 -1.85 3.70
CA ASN A 5 8.45 -2.25 3.61
C ASN A 5 8.87 -2.51 2.15
N GLN A 6 8.03 -3.18 1.38
CA GLN A 6 8.26 -3.43 -0.04
C GLN A 6 8.33 -2.14 -0.84
N ALA A 7 7.43 -1.18 -0.58
CA ALA A 7 7.47 0.13 -1.22
C ALA A 7 8.72 0.95 -0.83
N MET A 8 9.25 0.78 0.39
CA MET A 8 10.52 1.38 0.84
C MET A 8 11.75 0.81 0.14
N ASN A 9 11.69 -0.41 -0.41
CA ASN A 9 12.79 -0.94 -1.23
C ASN A 9 13.09 -0.05 -2.43
N GLY A 10 12.08 0.70 -2.92
CA GLY A 10 12.29 1.67 -3.99
C GLY A 10 13.02 2.96 -3.57
N GLY A 11 13.29 3.16 -2.29
CA GLY A 11 14.08 4.30 -1.82
C GLY A 11 13.49 4.99 -0.60
N HIS A 12 14.36 5.72 0.10
CA HIS A 12 14.09 6.28 1.43
C HIS A 12 13.99 7.82 1.41
N CYS A 13 13.87 8.43 0.23
CA CYS A 13 14.02 9.86 0.02
C CYS A 13 13.05 10.71 0.84
N GLU A 14 11.79 10.28 0.97
CA GLU A 14 10.81 11.00 1.80
C GLU A 14 11.25 11.04 3.26
N GLY A 15 11.65 9.89 3.82
CA GLY A 15 12.15 9.81 5.20
C GLY A 15 13.37 10.69 5.42
N MET A 16 14.33 10.68 4.48
CA MET A 16 15.51 11.54 4.54
C MET A 16 15.19 13.03 4.39
N ALA A 17 14.30 13.40 3.48
CA ALA A 17 13.89 14.79 3.26
C ALA A 17 13.20 15.37 4.51
N VAL A 18 12.28 14.60 5.11
CA VAL A 18 11.59 14.99 6.35
C VAL A 18 12.57 15.07 7.51
N LEU A 19 13.36 14.02 7.75
CA LEU A 19 14.27 13.96 8.90
C LEU A 19 15.34 15.06 8.85
N SER A 20 15.89 15.35 7.67
CA SER A 20 16.86 16.44 7.51
C SER A 20 16.26 17.82 7.83
N ALA A 21 15.00 18.06 7.44
CA ALA A 21 14.30 19.30 7.77
C ALA A 21 13.98 19.42 9.28
N LEU A 22 13.61 18.31 9.92
CA LEU A 22 13.39 18.26 11.38
C LEU A 22 14.69 18.47 12.17
N MET A 23 15.81 17.96 11.68
CA MET A 23 17.13 18.22 12.25
C MET A 23 17.57 19.66 12.06
N TYR A 24 17.35 20.25 10.88
CA TYR A 24 17.66 21.65 10.61
C TYR A 24 16.91 22.61 11.56
N THR A 25 15.65 22.30 11.86
CA THR A 25 14.82 23.10 12.78
C THR A 25 15.02 22.74 14.26
N GLY A 26 15.92 21.81 14.58
CA GLY A 26 16.23 21.41 15.94
C GLY A 26 15.13 20.61 16.64
N LYS A 27 14.10 20.15 15.91
CA LYS A 27 13.02 19.31 16.46
C LYS A 27 13.50 17.89 16.76
N ILE A 28 14.50 17.42 16.02
CA ILE A 28 15.21 16.16 16.25
C ILE A 28 16.70 16.47 16.28
N LYS A 29 17.45 15.93 17.23
CA LYS A 29 18.89 16.22 17.32
C LYS A 29 19.73 15.12 16.67
N PRO A 30 20.75 15.46 15.87
CA PRO A 30 21.65 14.45 15.28
C PRO A 30 22.41 13.61 16.32
N ASP A 31 22.68 14.15 17.51
CA ASP A 31 23.42 13.45 18.56
C ASP A 31 22.69 12.20 19.08
N GLU A 32 21.36 12.19 19.00
CA GLU A 32 20.51 11.03 19.26
C GLU A 32 20.85 9.83 18.36
N PHE A 33 21.50 10.07 17.22
CA PHE A 33 21.91 9.06 16.24
C PHE A 33 23.43 8.96 16.09
N GLY A 34 24.20 9.58 17.00
CA GLY A 34 25.65 9.42 17.08
C GLY A 34 26.49 10.39 16.24
N GLY A 35 25.92 11.51 15.78
CA GLY A 35 26.66 12.58 15.07
C GLY A 35 26.43 13.95 15.70
N ALA A 36 27.44 14.82 15.70
CA ALA A 36 27.27 16.19 16.19
C ALA A 36 26.46 17.05 15.20
N GLN A 37 26.57 16.74 13.91
CA GLN A 37 25.83 17.38 12.82
C GLN A 37 25.24 16.31 11.89
N VAL A 38 24.22 16.68 11.10
CA VAL A 38 23.56 15.77 10.14
C VAL A 38 24.58 15.10 9.19
N LYS A 39 25.57 15.85 8.70
CA LYS A 39 26.63 15.34 7.82
C LYS A 39 27.56 14.32 8.47
N ASP A 40 27.59 14.24 9.80
CA ASP A 40 28.45 13.31 10.55
C ASP A 40 27.74 11.96 10.78
N LEU A 41 26.44 11.88 10.48
CA LEU A 41 25.65 10.67 10.63
C LEU A 41 26.06 9.61 9.61
N LYS A 42 26.21 8.37 10.10
CA LYS A 42 26.39 7.18 9.27
C LYS A 42 25.11 6.38 9.27
N ILE A 43 24.57 6.10 8.09
CA ILE A 43 23.37 5.26 7.92
C ILE A 43 23.73 3.78 8.08
N ALA A 44 24.81 3.33 7.44
CA ALA A 44 25.26 1.94 7.55
C ALA A 44 25.67 1.60 8.99
N GLY A 45 25.12 0.51 9.52
CA GLY A 45 25.37 0.06 10.90
C GLY A 45 24.68 0.89 11.99
N ASN A 46 23.77 1.81 11.62
CA ASN A 46 23.04 2.65 12.56
C ASN A 46 21.54 2.33 12.50
N GLU A 47 21.15 1.23 13.16
CA GLU A 47 19.77 0.75 13.14
C GLU A 47 18.77 1.79 13.66
N LYS A 48 19.16 2.56 14.69
CA LYS A 48 18.31 3.63 15.24
C LYS A 48 17.98 4.69 14.18
N LEU A 49 18.99 5.13 13.41
CA LEU A 49 18.78 6.09 12.33
C LEU A 49 17.98 5.48 11.17
N GLN A 50 18.22 4.22 10.82
CA GLN A 50 17.48 3.53 9.77
C GLN A 50 15.98 3.41 10.12
N ARG A 51 15.67 3.05 11.37
CA ARG A 51 14.29 3.01 11.88
C ARG A 51 13.63 4.38 11.86
N GLU A 52 14.36 5.43 12.23
CA GLU A 52 13.87 6.80 12.19
C GLU A 52 13.54 7.25 10.75
N ILE A 53 14.43 6.96 9.80
CA ILE A 53 14.20 7.23 8.37
C ILE A 53 12.96 6.48 7.87
N ALA A 54 12.83 5.20 8.21
CA ALA A 54 11.67 4.39 7.84
C ALA A 54 10.36 4.92 8.45
N TYR A 55 10.39 5.35 9.71
CA TYR A 55 9.24 5.97 10.38
C TYR A 55 8.77 7.22 9.63
N TRP A 56 9.65 8.18 9.35
CA TRP A 56 9.28 9.40 8.63
C TRP A 56 8.85 9.11 7.19
N TRP A 57 9.45 8.11 6.54
CA TRP A 57 9.03 7.66 5.22
C TRP A 57 7.59 7.13 5.25
N ALA A 58 7.24 6.30 6.23
CA ALA A 58 5.91 5.70 6.35
C ALA A 58 4.81 6.74 6.58
N THR A 59 5.13 7.87 7.25
CA THR A 59 4.11 8.91 7.49
C THR A 59 3.47 9.46 6.20
N GLN A 60 4.09 9.32 5.03
CA GLN A 60 3.46 9.78 3.77
C GLN A 60 2.21 8.98 3.37
N THR A 61 2.04 7.76 3.89
CA THR A 61 0.92 6.88 3.57
C THR A 61 -0.19 6.96 4.62
N THR A 62 0.08 7.53 5.79
CA THR A 62 -0.82 7.56 6.95
C THR A 62 -1.53 8.90 7.10
N GLN A 63 -2.69 8.90 7.76
CA GLN A 63 -3.35 10.12 8.22
C GLN A 63 -2.74 10.58 9.55
N PRO A 64 -2.71 11.90 9.84
CA PRO A 64 -3.28 13.00 9.05
C PRO A 64 -2.38 13.51 7.91
N THR A 65 -1.13 13.03 7.84
CA THR A 65 -0.13 13.51 6.87
C THR A 65 -0.59 13.43 5.43
N ARG A 66 -1.11 12.28 5.00
CA ARG A 66 -1.60 12.06 3.63
C ARG A 66 -2.70 13.06 3.25
N GLY A 67 -3.63 13.34 4.17
CA GLY A 67 -4.72 14.30 3.95
C GLY A 67 -4.27 15.76 3.88
N ALA A 68 -3.07 16.06 4.35
CA ALA A 68 -2.50 17.41 4.38
C ALA A 68 -1.58 17.72 3.19
N VAL A 69 -1.43 16.80 2.23
CA VAL A 69 -0.63 17.03 1.03
C VAL A 69 -1.25 18.13 0.18
N LEU A 70 -0.48 19.17 -0.10
CA LEU A 70 -0.86 20.29 -0.93
C LEU A 70 -0.52 19.96 -2.39
N LYS A 71 -1.55 19.64 -3.18
CA LYS A 71 -1.46 19.45 -4.63
C LYS A 71 -2.05 20.65 -5.35
N GLY A 72 -1.38 21.16 -6.38
CA GLY A 72 -1.84 22.32 -7.14
C GLY A 72 -1.12 22.49 -8.45
N ALA A 73 -1.41 23.58 -9.17
CA ALA A 73 -0.61 23.94 -10.34
C ALA A 73 0.80 24.37 -9.89
N PRO A 74 1.84 24.25 -10.75
CA PRO A 74 3.20 24.62 -10.37
C PRO A 74 3.34 26.06 -9.84
N LYS A 75 2.59 27.02 -10.40
CA LYS A 75 2.56 28.40 -9.87
C LYS A 75 2.02 28.51 -8.44
N ASP A 76 1.07 27.65 -8.05
CA ASP A 76 0.42 27.71 -6.75
C ASP A 76 1.37 27.15 -5.69
N VAL A 77 2.14 26.12 -6.04
CA VAL A 77 3.24 25.59 -5.23
C VAL A 77 4.30 26.67 -4.99
N VAL A 78 4.73 27.38 -6.03
CA VAL A 78 5.69 28.49 -5.90
C VAL A 78 5.11 29.60 -5.03
N ALA A 79 3.88 30.05 -5.29
CA ALA A 79 3.24 31.11 -4.52
C ALA A 79 3.12 30.75 -3.03
N PHE A 80 2.79 29.48 -2.73
CA PHE A 80 2.75 28.97 -1.37
C PHE A 80 4.12 29.03 -0.70
N LEU A 81 5.18 28.50 -1.34
CA LEU A 81 6.53 28.53 -0.78
C LEU A 81 7.07 29.96 -0.61
N VAL A 82 6.74 30.86 -1.54
CA VAL A 82 7.07 32.29 -1.42
C VAL A 82 6.47 32.87 -0.15
N ASP A 83 5.21 32.56 0.19
CA ASP A 83 4.62 33.03 1.45
C ASP A 83 5.22 32.35 2.68
N ALA A 84 5.41 31.03 2.62
CA ALA A 84 5.93 30.23 3.71
C ALA A 84 7.37 30.63 4.11
N PHE A 85 8.19 31.04 3.14
CA PHE A 85 9.59 31.42 3.34
C PHE A 85 9.80 32.94 3.49
N LYS A 86 8.74 33.74 3.63
CA LYS A 86 8.89 35.18 3.87
C LYS A 86 9.74 35.45 5.13
N PRO A 87 10.66 36.43 5.08
CA PRO A 87 11.39 36.85 6.27
C PRO A 87 10.45 37.16 7.44
N GLY A 88 10.76 36.63 8.63
CA GLY A 88 9.95 36.79 9.83
C GLY A 88 8.85 35.75 10.03
N LYS A 89 8.62 34.83 9.07
CA LYS A 89 7.80 33.64 9.31
C LYS A 89 8.58 32.63 10.16
N SER A 90 7.87 31.90 11.02
CA SER A 90 8.47 30.81 11.80
C SER A 90 8.84 29.65 10.89
N ALA A 91 10.00 29.04 11.15
CA ALA A 91 10.43 27.77 10.55
C ALA A 91 9.86 26.54 11.28
N ASP A 92 8.87 26.72 12.18
CA ASP A 92 8.25 25.62 12.93
C ASP A 92 7.57 24.57 12.05
N ILE A 93 7.11 24.98 10.86
CA ILE A 93 6.55 24.08 9.85
C ILE A 93 7.54 24.04 8.69
N THR A 94 8.01 22.84 8.41
CA THR A 94 8.84 22.51 7.25
C THR A 94 8.01 21.76 6.23
N TYR A 95 8.52 21.63 5.01
CA TYR A 95 7.84 20.95 3.91
C TYR A 95 8.80 19.97 3.26
N SER A 96 8.30 18.82 2.78
CA SER A 96 8.97 18.06 1.71
C SER A 96 8.29 18.38 0.38
N VAL A 97 9.07 18.46 -0.70
CA VAL A 97 8.57 18.58 -2.08
C VAL A 97 8.55 17.18 -2.68
N GLY A 98 7.36 16.73 -3.08
CA GLY A 98 7.21 15.53 -3.90
C GLY A 98 7.26 15.89 -5.38
N ILE A 99 8.08 15.16 -6.14
CA ILE A 99 8.15 15.24 -7.59
C ILE A 99 7.85 13.88 -8.20
N TYR A 100 7.07 13.86 -9.28
CA TYR A 100 6.69 12.62 -9.94
C TYR A 100 6.89 12.72 -11.45
N LYS A 101 7.24 11.60 -12.09
CA LYS A 101 7.26 11.54 -13.55
C LYS A 101 5.85 11.68 -14.12
N ARG A 102 5.72 12.29 -15.29
CA ARG A 102 4.44 12.51 -16.00
C ARG A 102 3.62 11.22 -16.16
N ASP A 103 4.28 10.10 -16.44
CA ASP A 103 3.65 8.78 -16.60
C ASP A 103 3.32 8.08 -15.26
N GLY A 104 3.82 8.59 -14.14
CA GLY A 104 3.69 8.03 -12.80
C GLY A 104 4.75 7.00 -12.42
N THR A 105 5.73 6.75 -13.29
CA THR A 105 6.78 5.73 -13.12
C THR A 105 7.94 6.26 -12.28
N GLY A 106 7.67 7.15 -11.34
CA GLY A 106 8.71 7.99 -10.74
C GLY A 106 8.16 8.77 -9.58
N GLY A 107 8.75 8.61 -8.41
CA GLY A 107 8.60 9.54 -7.28
C GLY A 107 9.97 9.92 -6.74
N HIS A 108 10.13 11.16 -6.31
CA HIS A 108 11.25 11.58 -5.48
C HIS A 108 10.78 12.62 -4.47
N ALA A 109 11.48 12.72 -3.36
CA ALA A 109 11.19 13.67 -2.31
C ALA A 109 12.47 14.42 -1.94
N VAL A 110 12.37 15.75 -1.93
CA VAL A 110 13.48 16.67 -1.61
C VAL A 110 13.02 17.75 -0.63
N THR A 111 13.97 18.45 -0.01
CA THR A 111 13.65 19.45 1.01
C THR A 111 13.85 20.86 0.45
N PRO A 112 12.80 21.68 0.23
CA PRO A 112 12.95 23.06 -0.18
C PRO A 112 13.52 23.91 0.96
N TYR A 113 14.40 24.85 0.63
CA TYR A 113 14.98 25.78 1.61
C TYR A 113 14.95 27.25 1.16
N ALA A 114 14.72 27.54 -0.11
CA ALA A 114 14.58 28.91 -0.61
C ALA A 114 13.79 28.95 -1.93
N ILE A 115 13.32 30.15 -2.29
CA ILE A 115 12.79 30.46 -3.62
C ILE A 115 13.63 31.58 -4.22
N GLU A 116 14.09 31.38 -5.46
CA GLU A 116 14.75 32.41 -6.26
C GLU A 116 13.85 32.85 -7.41
N ASP A 117 13.56 34.15 -7.52
CA ASP A 117 12.99 34.73 -8.73
C ASP A 117 14.11 34.95 -9.75
N LYS A 118 14.09 34.17 -10.85
CA LYS A 118 15.08 34.27 -11.93
C LYS A 118 14.65 35.27 -13.01
N GLY A 119 13.55 35.99 -12.81
CA GLY A 119 12.97 36.95 -13.75
C GLY A 119 12.14 36.30 -14.85
N GLY A 120 11.34 37.10 -15.55
CA GLY A 120 10.54 36.63 -16.69
C GLY A 120 9.46 35.60 -16.35
N GLY A 121 9.07 35.48 -15.08
CA GLY A 121 8.13 34.45 -14.59
C GLY A 121 8.76 33.07 -14.40
N ILE A 122 10.10 32.99 -14.34
CA ILE A 122 10.82 31.78 -13.97
C ILE A 122 11.24 31.87 -12.51
N PHE A 123 10.88 30.85 -11.73
CA PHE A 123 11.29 30.70 -10.33
C PHE A 123 12.09 29.41 -10.17
N ALA A 124 13.10 29.43 -9.30
CA ALA A 124 13.72 28.21 -8.80
C ALA A 124 13.25 27.93 -7.37
N ILE A 125 12.78 26.70 -7.15
CA ILE A 125 12.67 26.14 -5.81
C ILE A 125 14.03 25.52 -5.49
N MET A 126 14.76 26.14 -4.57
CA MET A 126 16.07 25.66 -4.13
C MET A 126 15.87 24.52 -3.14
N VAL A 127 16.48 23.37 -3.42
CA VAL A 127 16.25 22.12 -2.70
C VAL A 127 17.54 21.46 -2.23
N TYR A 128 17.49 20.89 -1.03
CA TYR A 128 18.40 19.87 -0.58
C TYR A 128 17.91 18.51 -1.14
N ASP A 129 18.69 17.95 -2.05
CA ASP A 129 18.44 16.61 -2.59
C ASP A 129 19.30 15.58 -1.83
N ASN A 130 18.64 14.64 -1.16
CA ASN A 130 19.29 13.59 -0.37
C ASN A 130 20.20 12.67 -1.21
N ASN A 131 20.02 12.60 -2.54
CA ASN A 131 20.94 11.88 -3.45
C ASN A 131 22.20 12.70 -3.80
N PHE A 132 22.18 14.01 -3.57
CA PHE A 132 23.26 14.95 -3.86
C PHE A 132 23.49 15.93 -2.70
N PRO A 133 23.78 15.44 -1.49
CA PRO A 133 23.68 16.22 -0.26
C PRO A 133 24.62 17.44 -0.16
N ASN A 134 25.65 17.51 -1.00
CA ASN A 134 26.66 18.57 -0.99
C ASN A 134 26.55 19.52 -2.20
N LEU A 135 25.49 19.40 -3.01
CA LEU A 135 25.28 20.25 -4.18
C LEU A 135 23.96 21.00 -4.04
N PRO A 136 23.95 22.33 -4.21
CA PRO A 136 22.69 23.05 -4.34
C PRO A 136 21.99 22.59 -5.62
N ARG A 137 20.69 22.35 -5.51
CA ARG A 137 19.85 21.90 -6.62
C ARG A 137 18.62 22.78 -6.73
N GLU A 138 18.10 22.89 -7.94
CA GLU A 138 16.97 23.77 -8.24
C GLU A 138 15.92 23.04 -9.07
N ILE A 139 14.66 23.13 -8.64
CA ILE A 139 13.50 22.79 -9.46
C ILE A 139 13.07 24.07 -10.17
N LEU A 140 13.13 24.07 -11.49
CA LEU A 140 12.76 25.24 -12.30
C LEU A 140 11.26 25.22 -12.58
N VAL A 141 10.60 26.35 -12.34
CA VAL A 141 9.16 26.53 -12.54
C VAL A 141 8.91 27.76 -13.41
N ASP A 142 8.24 27.58 -14.55
CA ASP A 142 7.72 28.67 -15.38
C ASP A 142 6.26 28.90 -14.98
N VAL A 143 5.99 29.97 -14.22
CA VAL A 143 4.64 30.27 -13.70
C VAL A 143 3.71 30.86 -14.76
N ASN A 144 4.27 31.35 -15.88
CA ASN A 144 3.46 31.83 -17.00
C ASN A 144 2.88 30.65 -17.79
N LYS A 145 3.67 29.58 -17.96
CA LYS A 145 3.25 28.34 -18.62
C LYS A 145 2.67 27.30 -17.67
N ASN A 146 2.84 27.48 -16.36
CA ASN A 146 2.49 26.49 -15.34
C ASN A 146 3.16 25.13 -15.57
N ILE A 147 4.46 25.15 -15.88
CA ILE A 147 5.27 23.94 -16.05
C ILE A 147 6.44 23.95 -15.08
N TRP A 148 6.95 22.77 -14.75
CA TRP A 148 8.15 22.61 -13.94
C TRP A 148 9.04 21.51 -14.51
N GLN A 149 10.33 21.58 -14.18
CA GLN A 149 11.30 20.54 -14.52
C GLN A 149 12.38 20.39 -13.44
N TYR A 150 12.91 19.18 -13.33
CA TYR A 150 14.02 18.82 -12.46
C TYR A 150 14.75 17.62 -13.04
N GLU A 151 16.09 17.66 -13.07
CA GLU A 151 16.87 16.47 -13.37
C GLU A 151 17.17 15.76 -12.05
N ALA A 152 16.75 14.51 -11.90
CA ALA A 152 17.05 13.70 -10.73
C ALA A 152 17.84 12.45 -11.14
N SER A 153 18.74 12.00 -10.28
CA SER A 153 19.37 10.68 -10.40
C SER A 153 19.35 10.00 -9.04
N ILE A 154 19.37 8.67 -9.04
CA ILE A 154 19.41 7.86 -7.81
C ILE A 154 20.76 7.96 -7.09
N ASN A 155 21.84 8.27 -7.83
CA ASN A 155 23.15 8.63 -7.27
C ASN A 155 24.01 9.34 -8.33
N PRO A 156 25.11 10.01 -7.95
CA PRO A 156 25.95 10.75 -8.90
C PRO A 156 26.58 9.93 -10.04
N GLY A 157 26.62 8.60 -9.92
CA GLY A 157 27.17 7.70 -10.95
C GLY A 157 26.14 7.15 -11.94
N VAL A 158 24.84 7.41 -11.73
CA VAL A 158 23.75 6.94 -12.60
C VAL A 158 23.24 8.10 -13.47
N PRO A 159 22.94 7.88 -14.76
CA PRO A 159 22.37 8.92 -15.61
C PRO A 159 21.12 9.56 -15.00
N ALA A 160 21.04 10.89 -15.07
CA ALA A 160 19.86 11.61 -14.61
C ALA A 160 18.65 11.33 -15.51
N ALA A 161 17.46 11.27 -14.91
CA ALA A 161 16.19 11.36 -15.61
C ALA A 161 15.59 12.75 -15.44
N LEU A 162 14.93 13.20 -16.49
CA LEU A 162 14.10 14.39 -16.45
C LEU A 162 12.77 14.07 -15.78
N TYR A 163 12.49 14.82 -14.71
CA TYR A 163 11.19 14.93 -14.09
C TYR A 163 10.58 16.25 -14.57
N GLU A 164 9.35 16.19 -15.07
CA GLU A 164 8.65 17.35 -15.58
C GLU A 164 7.14 17.19 -15.38
N GLY A 165 6.44 18.33 -15.40
CA GLY A 165 4.99 18.33 -15.30
C GLY A 165 4.38 19.70 -15.49
N ASP A 166 3.06 19.73 -15.40
CA ASP A 166 2.23 20.90 -15.63
C ASP A 166 1.00 20.88 -14.71
N THR A 167 0.01 21.73 -14.99
CA THR A 167 -1.23 21.81 -14.20
C THR A 167 -2.04 20.52 -14.24
N ASP A 168 -2.01 19.80 -15.36
CA ASP A 168 -2.82 18.61 -15.56
C ASP A 168 -2.15 17.37 -14.93
N THR A 169 -0.82 17.31 -14.93
CA THR A 169 -0.09 16.18 -14.33
C THR A 169 -0.24 16.13 -12.81
N LYS A 170 -0.39 17.28 -12.14
CA LYS A 170 -0.39 17.41 -10.67
C LYS A 170 0.79 16.67 -10.03
N SER A 171 1.96 16.72 -10.69
CA SER A 171 3.15 15.94 -10.36
C SER A 171 4.19 16.69 -9.51
N LEU A 172 3.80 17.81 -8.92
CA LEU A 172 4.58 18.57 -7.95
C LEU A 172 3.68 18.85 -6.73
N ASP A 173 4.07 18.37 -5.55
CA ASP A 173 3.32 18.55 -4.31
C ASP A 173 4.18 19.01 -3.14
N LEU A 174 3.54 19.52 -2.09
CA LEU A 174 4.17 19.83 -0.81
C LEU A 174 3.51 19.03 0.31
N THR A 175 4.32 18.43 1.18
CA THR A 175 3.82 17.77 2.38
C THR A 175 4.34 18.48 3.64
N PRO A 176 3.47 19.10 4.46
CA PRO A 176 3.89 19.80 5.68
C PRO A 176 4.38 18.82 6.76
N SER A 177 5.29 19.26 7.62
CA SER A 177 5.81 18.44 8.73
C SER A 177 4.90 18.41 9.96
N ALA A 178 4.07 19.42 10.18
CA ALA A 178 3.20 19.47 11.36
C ALA A 178 2.29 18.23 11.52
N PRO A 179 1.55 17.77 10.47
CA PRO A 179 0.75 16.55 10.56
C PRO A 179 1.55 15.27 10.80
N ARG A 180 2.85 15.25 10.47
CA ARG A 180 3.72 14.10 10.70
C ARG A 180 4.12 13.97 12.17
N LEU A 181 4.18 15.08 12.88
CA LEU A 181 4.54 15.15 14.30
C LEU A 181 3.36 14.78 15.21
N GLU A 182 2.16 14.66 14.65
CA GLU A 182 0.98 14.20 15.35
C GLU A 182 0.92 12.68 15.40
N SER A 183 0.10 12.12 16.29
CA SER A 183 -0.15 10.68 16.29
C SER A 183 -0.78 10.25 14.97
N GLN A 184 -0.08 9.38 14.24
CA GLN A 184 -0.62 8.83 13.00
C GLN A 184 -1.78 7.88 13.31
N VAL A 185 -2.80 7.90 12.45
CA VAL A 185 -4.02 7.10 12.61
C VAL A 185 -3.79 5.69 12.07
N CYS A 186 -4.11 4.68 12.86
CA CYS A 186 -4.21 3.31 12.39
C CYS A 186 -5.50 3.15 11.56
N THR A 187 -5.41 3.31 10.24
CA THR A 187 -6.58 3.23 9.34
C THR A 187 -7.04 1.79 9.06
N PHE A 188 -6.21 0.81 9.42
CA PHE A 188 -6.45 -0.62 9.24
C PHE A 188 -6.83 -1.33 10.54
N CYS A 189 -6.84 -0.66 11.70
CA CYS A 189 -7.32 -1.26 12.94
C CYS A 189 -8.86 -1.34 12.96
N GLU A 190 -9.42 -2.31 13.66
CA GLU A 190 -10.85 -2.37 13.94
C GLU A 190 -11.28 -1.09 14.69
N GLY A 191 -12.44 -0.52 14.36
CA GLY A 191 -12.92 0.69 15.02
C GLY A 191 -12.16 1.98 14.67
N ALA A 192 -11.26 1.95 13.67
CA ALA A 192 -10.60 3.12 13.08
C ALA A 192 -11.57 4.19 12.51
N THR A 193 -12.87 3.93 12.55
CA THR A 193 -13.96 4.87 12.27
C THR A 193 -14.09 5.97 13.34
N THR A 194 -13.47 5.81 14.51
CA THR A 194 -13.45 6.85 15.55
C THR A 194 -12.34 7.87 15.27
N GLY A 195 -12.76 9.07 14.89
CA GLY A 195 -11.93 10.07 14.22
C GLY A 195 -10.66 10.49 14.95
N TYR A 196 -9.74 11.02 14.15
CA TYR A 196 -8.56 11.76 14.58
C TYR A 196 -8.90 12.71 15.75
N ARG A 197 -8.35 12.43 16.94
CA ARG A 197 -8.47 13.29 18.14
C ARG A 197 -7.38 14.36 18.14
N GLY A 198 -7.38 15.23 17.13
CA GLY A 198 -6.65 16.49 17.22
C GLY A 198 -7.38 17.47 18.16
N PRO A 199 -6.67 18.46 18.74
CA PRO A 199 -7.33 19.49 19.52
C PRO A 199 -8.11 20.41 18.57
N GLY A 200 -9.43 20.22 18.47
CA GLY A 200 -10.32 21.26 17.95
C GLY A 200 -11.56 20.81 17.17
N VAL A 201 -11.52 19.74 16.37
CA VAL A 201 -12.72 19.22 15.69
C VAL A 201 -12.49 17.74 15.36
N ALA A 202 -13.39 16.84 15.78
CA ALA A 202 -13.39 15.48 15.27
C ALA A 202 -13.80 15.52 13.79
N ALA A 203 -12.83 15.52 12.88
CA ALA A 203 -13.11 15.26 11.48
C ALA A 203 -13.33 13.74 11.33
N PRO A 204 -14.46 13.28 10.76
CA PRO A 204 -14.63 11.87 10.47
C PRO A 204 -13.55 11.44 9.48
N VAL A 205 -12.68 10.52 9.89
CA VAL A 205 -11.74 9.87 8.98
C VAL A 205 -12.58 8.93 8.12
N THR A 206 -12.63 9.16 6.81
CA THR A 206 -13.29 8.21 5.90
C THR A 206 -12.46 6.93 5.91
N PRO A 207 -13.04 5.77 6.28
CA PRO A 207 -12.33 4.51 6.22
C PRO A 207 -12.28 4.03 4.77
N PHE A 208 -11.17 3.40 4.40
CA PHE A 208 -10.94 2.90 3.05
C PHE A 208 -10.55 1.43 3.10
N ASN A 209 -10.90 0.72 2.04
CA ASN A 209 -10.10 -0.41 1.57
C ASN A 209 -8.91 0.16 0.79
N GLU A 210 -7.70 -0.10 1.24
CA GLU A 210 -6.46 0.24 0.55
C GLU A 210 -6.00 -0.97 -0.26
N ILE A 211 -5.81 -0.80 -1.57
CA ILE A 211 -5.42 -1.86 -2.50
C ILE A 211 -3.99 -1.58 -2.96
N TYR A 212 -3.12 -2.54 -2.69
CA TYR A 212 -1.72 -2.59 -3.09
C TYR A 212 -1.54 -3.68 -4.15
N ILE A 213 -0.68 -3.43 -5.13
CA ILE A 213 -0.33 -4.42 -6.15
C ILE A 213 1.18 -4.34 -6.38
N ASN A 214 1.81 -5.49 -6.25
CA ASN A 214 3.20 -5.71 -6.57
C ASN A 214 3.24 -6.60 -7.80
N GLY A 215 3.78 -6.12 -8.91
CA GLY A 215 3.75 -6.90 -10.14
C GLY A 215 4.18 -6.11 -11.35
N GLY A 216 5.36 -6.45 -11.85
CA GLY A 216 6.04 -5.96 -13.05
C GLY A 216 5.21 -5.47 -14.25
N GLY A 217 4.46 -4.36 -14.18
CA GLY A 217 3.67 -3.84 -15.32
C GLY A 217 2.25 -4.41 -15.39
N VAL A 218 1.82 -5.13 -14.34
CA VAL A 218 0.44 -5.51 -14.11
C VAL A 218 -0.36 -4.27 -13.79
N ARG A 219 -1.50 -4.08 -14.46
CA ARG A 219 -2.38 -2.94 -14.23
C ARG A 219 -3.59 -3.34 -13.42
N VAL A 220 -4.10 -2.42 -12.62
CA VAL A 220 -5.33 -2.60 -11.87
C VAL A 220 -6.46 -1.75 -12.45
N LEU A 221 -7.64 -2.38 -12.57
CA LEU A 221 -8.90 -1.69 -12.82
C LEU A 221 -9.94 -2.14 -11.79
N ILE A 222 -10.33 -1.22 -10.91
CA ILE A 222 -11.40 -1.42 -9.93
C ILE A 222 -12.69 -0.88 -10.53
N THR A 223 -13.75 -1.68 -10.49
CA THR A 223 -15.07 -1.31 -11.03
C THR A 223 -16.14 -1.56 -9.97
N ASP A 224 -16.92 -0.53 -9.64
CA ASP A 224 -18.02 -0.68 -8.69
C ASP A 224 -19.31 -1.24 -9.31
N ALA A 225 -20.31 -1.52 -8.47
CA ALA A 225 -21.59 -2.06 -8.91
C ALA A 225 -22.38 -1.15 -9.88
N GLN A 226 -22.02 0.13 -9.99
CA GLN A 226 -22.61 1.09 -10.94
C GLN A 226 -21.81 1.18 -12.25
N GLY A 227 -20.71 0.43 -12.38
CA GLY A 227 -19.82 0.47 -13.54
C GLY A 227 -18.84 1.64 -13.55
N ARG A 228 -18.70 2.36 -12.44
CA ARG A 228 -17.71 3.44 -12.28
C ARG A 228 -16.34 2.83 -12.01
N ARG A 229 -15.30 3.45 -12.57
CA ARG A 229 -13.95 2.85 -12.63
C ARG A 229 -12.92 3.68 -11.86
N LEU A 230 -11.98 2.98 -11.25
CA LEU A 230 -10.77 3.51 -10.62
C LEU A 230 -9.57 2.70 -11.12
N GLY A 231 -8.58 3.36 -11.71
CA GLY A 231 -7.44 2.66 -12.34
C GLY A 231 -7.00 3.29 -13.65
N ARG A 232 -6.60 2.46 -14.62
CA ARG A 232 -6.25 2.90 -15.98
C ARG A 232 -7.14 2.26 -17.05
N VAL A 233 -7.59 3.07 -17.99
CA VAL A 233 -8.33 2.62 -19.19
C VAL A 233 -7.69 3.27 -20.43
N GLY A 234 -7.21 2.45 -21.37
CA GLY A 234 -6.55 2.94 -22.58
C GLY A 234 -5.33 3.83 -22.27
N GLY A 235 -4.54 3.47 -21.26
CA GLY A 235 -3.37 4.23 -20.80
C GLY A 235 -3.67 5.46 -19.95
N LYS A 236 -4.93 5.93 -19.92
CA LYS A 236 -5.35 7.10 -19.14
C LYS A 236 -5.85 6.70 -17.76
N ARG A 237 -5.50 7.49 -16.74
CA ARG A 237 -6.06 7.30 -15.39
C ARG A 237 -7.54 7.68 -15.37
N VAL A 238 -8.33 6.90 -14.64
CA VAL A 238 -9.74 7.17 -14.35
C VAL A 238 -9.97 7.07 -12.84
N ASN A 239 -10.79 7.97 -12.31
CA ASN A 239 -11.28 7.93 -10.93
C ASN A 239 -12.73 8.44 -10.93
N GLU A 240 -13.66 7.53 -11.15
CA GLU A 240 -15.09 7.79 -11.30
C GLU A 240 -15.88 7.36 -10.05
N ILE A 241 -15.26 6.59 -9.14
CA ILE A 241 -15.89 6.10 -7.91
C ILE A 241 -15.91 7.24 -6.87
N PRO A 242 -17.08 7.68 -6.37
CA PRO A 242 -17.14 8.79 -5.43
C PRO A 242 -16.37 8.54 -4.14
N GLY A 243 -15.57 9.52 -3.75
CA GLY A 243 -14.75 9.44 -2.55
C GLY A 243 -13.50 8.58 -2.69
N ALA A 244 -13.33 7.85 -3.80
CA ALA A 244 -12.12 7.09 -4.04
C ALA A 244 -10.90 7.99 -4.32
N ASP A 245 -9.74 7.50 -3.92
CA ASP A 245 -8.47 8.21 -4.04
C ASP A 245 -7.38 7.31 -4.63
N VAL A 246 -6.38 7.94 -5.24
CA VAL A 246 -5.19 7.28 -5.80
C VAL A 246 -3.97 8.04 -5.35
N SER A 247 -3.05 7.35 -4.65
CA SER A 247 -1.81 7.96 -4.19
C SER A 247 -0.59 7.25 -4.77
N THR A 248 0.31 8.03 -5.37
CA THR A 248 1.65 7.57 -5.71
C THR A 248 2.58 7.80 -4.52
N ILE A 249 3.32 6.76 -4.15
CA ILE A 249 4.33 6.82 -3.09
C ILE A 249 5.59 7.50 -3.64
N LYS A 250 6.22 8.38 -2.86
CA LYS A 250 7.44 9.11 -3.25
C LYS A 250 8.69 8.21 -3.13
N SER A 251 8.89 7.32 -4.10
CA SER A 251 9.95 6.31 -4.12
C SER A 251 10.67 6.26 -5.49
N LEU A 252 12.00 6.08 -5.50
CA LEU A 252 12.89 6.25 -6.66
C LEU A 252 12.91 5.07 -7.63
N ASP A 253 12.78 3.83 -7.14
CA ASP A 253 12.88 2.63 -7.95
C ASP A 253 11.55 2.26 -8.60
N THR A 254 11.17 3.14 -9.51
CA THR A 254 10.08 2.97 -10.46
C THR A 254 10.66 3.04 -11.89
N TRP A 255 11.98 2.82 -12.04
CA TRP A 255 12.66 2.74 -13.34
C TRP A 255 12.26 1.49 -14.12
N SER A 256 11.72 0.48 -13.43
CA SER A 256 10.78 -0.45 -14.02
C SER A 256 9.40 0.19 -14.00
N LEU A 257 8.73 0.25 -15.17
CA LEU A 257 7.38 0.78 -15.45
C LEU A 257 6.24 0.12 -14.64
N THR A 258 6.49 -0.35 -13.42
CA THR A 258 5.81 -1.50 -12.84
C THR A 258 5.20 -1.28 -11.48
N THR A 259 5.45 -0.15 -10.82
CA THR A 259 4.85 0.14 -9.51
C THR A 259 3.55 0.90 -9.72
N GLU A 260 2.44 0.22 -9.46
CA GLU A 260 1.12 0.83 -9.47
C GLU A 260 0.92 1.71 -8.23
N PRO A 261 0.07 2.74 -8.30
CA PRO A 261 -0.27 3.54 -7.13
C PRO A 261 -1.09 2.72 -6.14
N VAL A 262 -1.16 3.21 -4.89
CA VAL A 262 -2.12 2.68 -3.91
C VAL A 262 -3.51 3.22 -4.27
N TYR A 263 -4.46 2.32 -4.46
CA TYR A 263 -5.86 2.65 -4.71
C TYR A 263 -6.63 2.61 -3.41
N ARG A 264 -7.55 3.56 -3.21
CA ARG A 264 -8.39 3.61 -2.01
C ARG A 264 -9.85 3.73 -2.38
N VAL A 265 -10.65 2.76 -1.94
CA VAL A 265 -12.10 2.75 -2.14
C VAL A 265 -12.78 2.91 -0.77
N PRO A 266 -13.69 3.88 -0.58
CA PRO A 266 -14.41 4.01 0.68
C PRO A 266 -15.08 2.69 1.10
N VAL A 267 -15.03 2.38 2.39
CA VAL A 267 -15.73 1.20 2.92
C VAL A 267 -17.23 1.27 2.62
N GLY A 268 -17.86 0.09 2.46
CA GLY A 268 -19.29 -0.03 2.13
C GLY A 268 -19.61 0.08 0.63
N ILE A 269 -18.63 0.38 -0.23
CA ILE A 269 -18.78 0.30 -1.70
C ILE A 269 -18.39 -1.10 -2.16
N LYS A 270 -19.29 -1.80 -2.87
CA LYS A 270 -18.99 -3.07 -3.55
C LYS A 270 -18.24 -2.82 -4.85
N PHE A 271 -17.18 -3.59 -5.09
CA PHE A 271 -16.36 -3.49 -6.29
C PHE A 271 -15.70 -4.82 -6.66
N VAL A 272 -15.32 -4.92 -7.93
CA VAL A 272 -14.49 -6.00 -8.48
C VAL A 272 -13.16 -5.39 -8.91
N ILE A 273 -12.07 -6.10 -8.64
CA ILE A 273 -10.73 -5.75 -9.10
C ILE A 273 -10.39 -6.63 -10.31
N THR A 274 -9.91 -6.02 -11.38
CA THR A 274 -9.33 -6.73 -12.54
C THR A 274 -7.83 -6.48 -12.57
N LEU A 275 -7.05 -7.56 -12.57
CA LEU A 275 -5.63 -7.55 -12.91
C LEU A 275 -5.52 -7.67 -14.43
N ASP A 276 -4.83 -6.74 -15.08
CA ASP A 276 -4.76 -6.64 -16.53
C ASP A 276 -3.32 -6.78 -17.03
N GLY A 277 -3.05 -7.90 -17.69
CA GLY A 277 -1.76 -8.25 -18.28
C GLY A 277 -1.61 -7.82 -19.74
N ALA A 278 -2.51 -6.98 -20.29
CA ALA A 278 -2.51 -6.61 -21.71
C ALA A 278 -1.19 -6.02 -22.23
N ASP A 279 -0.44 -5.32 -21.38
CA ASP A 279 0.82 -4.67 -21.76
C ASP A 279 2.07 -5.45 -21.33
N LEU A 280 1.89 -6.61 -20.72
CA LEU A 280 2.99 -7.48 -20.35
C LEU A 280 3.64 -8.06 -21.62
N LYS A 281 4.97 -8.14 -21.60
CA LYS A 281 5.78 -8.75 -22.67
C LYS A 281 6.18 -10.19 -22.36
N LYS A 282 6.09 -10.58 -21.10
CA LYS A 282 6.41 -11.90 -20.55
C LYS A 282 5.53 -12.15 -19.33
N GLU A 283 5.44 -13.41 -18.93
CA GLU A 283 4.81 -13.78 -17.65
C GLU A 283 5.45 -12.99 -16.50
N THR A 284 4.59 -12.49 -15.61
CA THR A 284 4.99 -11.67 -14.47
C THR A 284 4.34 -12.22 -13.22
N GLN A 285 5.16 -12.46 -12.20
CA GLN A 285 4.66 -12.77 -10.87
C GLN A 285 4.10 -11.50 -10.24
N ALA A 286 2.90 -11.61 -9.69
CA ALA A 286 2.21 -10.52 -9.05
C ALA A 286 1.57 -10.95 -7.74
N GLU A 287 1.25 -9.95 -6.93
CA GLU A 287 0.61 -10.06 -5.64
C GLU A 287 -0.28 -8.85 -5.45
N ILE A 288 -1.50 -9.09 -4.96
CA ILE A 288 -2.46 -8.05 -4.62
C ILE A 288 -2.88 -8.19 -3.16
N ALA A 289 -2.84 -7.07 -2.43
CA ALA A 289 -3.32 -6.98 -1.06
C ALA A 289 -4.44 -5.93 -0.96
N MET A 290 -5.51 -6.27 -0.25
CA MET A 290 -6.56 -5.35 0.17
C MET A 290 -6.56 -5.27 1.70
N ILE A 291 -6.23 -4.09 2.22
CA ILE A 291 -6.17 -3.82 3.65
C ILE A 291 -7.35 -2.90 4.02
N GLY A 292 -8.20 -3.36 4.93
CA GLY A 292 -9.33 -2.59 5.45
C GLY A 292 -9.32 -2.53 6.98
N PRO A 293 -10.34 -1.92 7.60
CA PRO A 293 -10.42 -1.83 9.06
C PRO A 293 -10.62 -3.21 9.70
N GLY A 294 -9.58 -3.71 10.37
CA GLY A 294 -9.57 -4.99 11.09
C GLY A 294 -9.29 -6.21 10.22
N TYR A 295 -8.87 -6.06 8.96
CA TYR A 295 -8.56 -7.21 8.10
C TYR A 295 -7.60 -6.90 6.96
N ALA A 296 -6.98 -7.96 6.44
CA ALA A 296 -6.27 -7.99 5.16
C ALA A 296 -6.69 -9.21 4.33
N LEU A 297 -6.81 -9.04 3.02
CA LEU A 297 -7.02 -10.10 2.04
C LEU A 297 -5.91 -10.02 1.01
N GLU A 298 -5.19 -11.11 0.78
CA GLU A 298 -4.07 -11.14 -0.15
C GLU A 298 -4.19 -12.33 -1.10
N VAL A 299 -3.83 -12.09 -2.35
CA VAL A 299 -3.61 -13.15 -3.35
C VAL A 299 -2.19 -12.99 -3.84
N GLN A 300 -1.36 -13.96 -3.49
CA GLN A 300 0.08 -13.98 -3.73
C GLN A 300 0.42 -14.99 -4.83
N ASP A 301 1.63 -14.91 -5.38
CA ASP A 301 2.15 -15.84 -6.39
C ASP A 301 1.29 -15.96 -7.67
N ILE A 302 0.60 -14.88 -8.03
CA ILE A 302 -0.19 -14.79 -9.26
C ILE A 302 0.75 -14.80 -10.45
N LYS A 303 0.56 -15.73 -11.38
CA LYS A 303 1.35 -15.81 -12.63
C LYS A 303 0.56 -15.25 -13.78
N LEU A 304 0.69 -13.94 -14.01
CA LEU A 304 -0.07 -13.25 -15.04
C LEU A 304 0.68 -13.27 -16.38
N ALA A 305 0.10 -13.95 -17.38
CA ALA A 305 0.64 -14.00 -18.73
C ALA A 305 0.29 -12.74 -19.57
N PRO A 306 1.04 -12.46 -20.66
CA PRO A 306 0.68 -11.42 -21.63
C PRO A 306 -0.76 -11.56 -22.14
N GLY A 307 -1.57 -10.51 -21.96
CA GLY A 307 -2.97 -10.47 -22.37
C GLY A 307 -3.95 -11.16 -21.42
N GLN A 308 -3.48 -11.84 -20.37
CA GLN A 308 -4.33 -12.47 -19.36
C GLN A 308 -5.02 -11.41 -18.51
N LYS A 309 -6.22 -11.75 -18.01
CA LYS A 309 -6.94 -10.96 -17.01
C LYS A 309 -7.46 -11.85 -15.91
N ASP A 310 -7.17 -11.48 -14.67
CA ASP A 310 -7.69 -12.15 -13.49
C ASP A 310 -8.64 -11.21 -12.75
N THR A 311 -9.59 -11.77 -12.01
CA THR A 311 -10.62 -10.99 -11.32
C THR A 311 -10.74 -11.38 -9.86
N LEU A 312 -10.88 -10.36 -9.01
CA LEU A 312 -11.15 -10.48 -7.59
C LEU A 312 -12.49 -9.82 -7.29
N ASP A 313 -13.47 -10.60 -6.85
CA ASP A 313 -14.72 -10.07 -6.27
C ASP A 313 -14.57 -10.10 -4.75
N VAL A 314 -14.56 -8.92 -4.13
CA VAL A 314 -14.27 -8.75 -2.70
C VAL A 314 -15.44 -8.11 -1.99
N ALA A 315 -15.75 -8.61 -0.79
CA ALA A 315 -16.70 -7.96 0.08
C ALA A 315 -16.08 -6.66 0.66
N PRO A 316 -16.83 -5.54 0.73
CA PRO A 316 -16.30 -4.27 1.21
C PRO A 316 -15.87 -4.23 2.67
N ASP A 317 -16.25 -5.25 3.44
CA ASP A 317 -15.95 -5.48 4.84
C ASP A 317 -14.94 -6.63 5.04
N GLY A 318 -14.31 -7.10 3.96
CA GLY A 318 -13.29 -8.14 4.02
C GLY A 318 -13.83 -9.56 4.22
N SER A 319 -15.15 -9.74 4.36
CA SER A 319 -15.72 -11.05 4.74
C SER A 319 -15.67 -12.09 3.63
N LYS A 320 -15.30 -11.72 2.40
CA LYS A 320 -15.29 -12.61 1.25
C LYS A 320 -14.28 -12.16 0.21
N LEU A 321 -13.61 -13.14 -0.38
CA LEU A 321 -12.80 -13.05 -1.58
C LEU A 321 -13.23 -14.16 -2.55
N THR A 322 -13.51 -13.80 -3.79
CA THR A 322 -13.55 -14.75 -4.91
C THR A 322 -12.44 -14.40 -5.89
N TYR A 323 -11.46 -15.28 -6.05
CA TYR A 323 -10.41 -15.14 -7.06
C TYR A 323 -10.73 -16.02 -8.25
N LYS A 324 -10.70 -15.43 -9.45
CA LYS A 324 -10.93 -16.11 -10.72
C LYS A 324 -9.84 -15.75 -11.72
N PRO A 325 -8.97 -16.70 -12.08
CA PRO A 325 -7.92 -16.44 -13.05
C PRO A 325 -8.41 -16.55 -14.49
N GLY A 326 -7.70 -15.87 -15.39
CA GLY A 326 -7.93 -15.92 -16.83
C GLY A 326 -7.31 -17.15 -17.51
N ALA A 327 -6.35 -17.81 -16.84
CA ALA A 327 -5.72 -19.06 -17.25
C ALA A 327 -5.60 -19.99 -16.04
N SER A 328 -5.13 -21.23 -16.24
CA SER A 328 -4.91 -22.11 -15.09
C SER A 328 -3.71 -21.64 -14.26
N GLU A 329 -3.87 -21.57 -12.94
CA GLU A 329 -2.83 -21.14 -11.99
C GLU A 329 -3.12 -21.60 -10.56
N SER A 330 -2.17 -21.39 -9.66
CA SER A 330 -2.21 -21.84 -8.26
C SER A 330 -1.65 -20.73 -7.36
N PRO A 331 -2.39 -19.63 -7.17
CA PRO A 331 -1.96 -18.58 -6.26
C PRO A 331 -2.10 -19.02 -4.80
N ASP A 332 -1.42 -18.33 -3.91
CA ASP A 332 -1.64 -18.46 -2.47
C ASP A 332 -2.65 -17.40 -2.02
N ILE A 333 -3.52 -17.75 -1.06
CA ILE A 333 -4.46 -16.81 -0.44
C ILE A 333 -4.13 -16.66 1.02
N VAL A 334 -4.01 -15.42 1.47
CA VAL A 334 -3.83 -15.04 2.87
C VAL A 334 -4.99 -14.17 3.31
N ILE A 335 -5.55 -14.47 4.49
CA ILE A 335 -6.56 -13.65 5.13
C ILE A 335 -6.11 -13.39 6.55
N ALA A 336 -5.99 -12.13 6.94
CA ALA A 336 -5.71 -11.74 8.32
C ALA A 336 -6.88 -10.97 8.89
N ILE A 337 -7.19 -11.18 10.17
CA ILE A 337 -8.22 -10.43 10.90
C ILE A 337 -7.74 -10.05 12.30
N GLU A 338 -8.13 -8.85 12.71
CA GLU A 338 -8.17 -8.47 14.11
C GLU A 338 -9.31 -9.23 14.78
N GLY A 339 -9.01 -9.95 15.86
CA GLY A 339 -10.02 -10.67 16.62
C GLY A 339 -10.30 -10.02 17.97
N LYS A 340 -11.08 -10.72 18.79
CA LYS A 340 -11.48 -10.23 20.12
C LYS A 340 -10.43 -10.57 21.16
N ASP A 341 -10.44 -9.82 22.27
CA ASP A 341 -9.59 -10.07 23.44
C ASP A 341 -8.07 -10.08 23.15
N ASN A 342 -7.64 -9.28 22.16
CA ASN A 342 -6.26 -9.21 21.64
C ASN A 342 -5.75 -10.55 21.08
N VAL A 343 -6.65 -11.28 20.42
CA VAL A 343 -6.32 -12.51 19.70
C VAL A 343 -6.59 -12.27 18.23
N ASP A 344 -5.54 -12.28 17.42
CA ASP A 344 -5.63 -12.08 15.97
C ASP A 344 -5.47 -13.42 15.25
N TYR A 345 -5.99 -13.49 14.03
CA TYR A 345 -5.95 -14.72 13.24
C TYR A 345 -5.45 -14.44 11.83
N GLU A 346 -4.70 -15.39 11.30
CA GLU A 346 -4.24 -15.42 9.92
C GLU A 346 -4.55 -16.78 9.32
N PHE A 347 -5.07 -16.81 8.11
CA PHE A 347 -5.46 -18.02 7.40
C PHE A 347 -4.68 -18.09 6.10
N PHE A 348 -4.06 -19.25 5.85
CA PHE A 348 -3.37 -19.55 4.61
C PHE A 348 -4.11 -20.64 3.85
N VAL A 349 -4.33 -20.41 2.56
CA VAL A 349 -4.83 -21.43 1.64
C VAL A 349 -3.85 -21.52 0.47
N LYS A 350 -3.23 -22.68 0.29
CA LYS A 350 -2.17 -22.91 -0.71
C LYS A 350 -2.33 -24.24 -1.43
N GLY A 351 -1.51 -24.45 -2.46
CA GLY A 351 -1.31 -25.76 -3.09
C GLY A 351 -2.44 -26.25 -3.99
N PHE A 352 -3.41 -25.39 -4.32
CA PHE A 352 -4.57 -25.71 -5.14
C PHE A 352 -4.41 -25.25 -6.59
N GLU A 353 -4.88 -26.05 -7.55
CA GLU A 353 -4.91 -25.65 -8.96
C GLU A 353 -6.29 -25.13 -9.35
N LEU A 354 -6.36 -23.90 -9.86
CA LEU A 354 -7.56 -23.39 -10.52
C LEU A 354 -7.45 -23.68 -12.01
N GLU A 355 -8.43 -24.41 -12.52
CA GLU A 355 -8.54 -24.64 -13.97
C GLU A 355 -9.02 -23.36 -14.67
N THR A 356 -8.78 -23.26 -15.97
CA THR A 356 -9.34 -22.17 -16.78
C THR A 356 -10.86 -22.12 -16.65
N GLY A 357 -11.38 -20.98 -16.16
CA GLY A 357 -12.80 -20.78 -15.88
C GLY A 357 -13.24 -21.16 -14.46
N GLY A 358 -12.36 -21.79 -13.68
CA GLY A 358 -12.51 -22.05 -12.27
C GLY A 358 -12.33 -20.80 -11.40
N ALA A 359 -12.78 -20.89 -10.16
CA ALA A 359 -12.62 -19.84 -9.15
C ALA A 359 -12.55 -20.46 -7.75
N ILE A 360 -11.81 -19.81 -6.86
CA ILE A 360 -11.80 -20.11 -5.43
C ILE A 360 -12.60 -19.04 -4.70
N ASN A 361 -13.48 -19.47 -3.79
CA ASN A 361 -14.20 -18.60 -2.88
C ASN A 361 -13.67 -18.86 -1.47
N VAL A 362 -13.27 -17.79 -0.81
CA VAL A 362 -12.95 -17.79 0.61
C VAL A 362 -13.88 -16.81 1.29
N ALA A 363 -14.55 -17.24 2.35
CA ALA A 363 -15.44 -16.39 3.13
C ALA A 363 -15.18 -16.57 4.62
N LEU A 364 -15.28 -15.48 5.36
CA LEU A 364 -15.07 -15.46 6.79
C LEU A 364 -16.37 -15.02 7.48
N ASP A 365 -16.98 -15.93 8.23
CA ASP A 365 -18.08 -15.62 9.14
C ASP A 365 -17.51 -15.39 10.54
N SER A 366 -17.09 -14.15 10.81
CA SER A 366 -16.52 -13.76 12.11
C SER A 366 -17.51 -13.86 13.27
N LYS A 367 -18.82 -13.93 13.00
CA LYS A 367 -19.85 -14.12 14.03
C LYS A 367 -19.95 -15.57 14.47
N LYS A 368 -19.85 -16.51 13.52
CA LYS A 368 -19.79 -17.94 13.81
C LYS A 368 -18.39 -18.42 14.18
N GLY A 369 -17.37 -17.65 13.81
CA GLY A 369 -15.98 -18.05 13.99
C GLY A 369 -15.57 -19.13 12.99
N GLN A 370 -15.97 -18.96 11.73
CA GLN A 370 -15.82 -19.97 10.69
C GLN A 370 -15.19 -19.37 9.42
N LEU A 371 -14.14 -20.01 8.93
CA LEU A 371 -13.62 -19.81 7.58
C LEU A 371 -14.29 -20.83 6.65
N LEU A 372 -14.76 -20.37 5.50
CA LEU A 372 -15.34 -21.19 4.45
C LEU A 372 -14.45 -21.13 3.21
N LEU A 373 -14.17 -22.29 2.63
CA LEU A 373 -13.42 -22.43 1.39
C LEU A 373 -14.21 -23.30 0.42
N SER A 374 -14.36 -22.87 -0.83
CA SER A 374 -14.95 -23.69 -1.89
C SER A 374 -14.35 -23.34 -3.24
N THR A 375 -14.40 -24.28 -4.19
CA THR A 375 -14.06 -24.01 -5.58
C THR A 375 -15.26 -24.20 -6.48
N VAL A 376 -15.33 -23.42 -7.56
CA VAL A 376 -16.38 -23.50 -8.58
C VAL A 376 -15.71 -23.62 -9.93
N GLY A 377 -16.20 -24.52 -10.78
CA GLY A 377 -15.75 -24.65 -12.17
C GLY A 377 -14.52 -25.54 -12.40
N ASN A 378 -13.81 -25.93 -11.34
CA ASN A 378 -12.81 -27.01 -11.40
C ASN A 378 -13.47 -28.34 -11.78
N LYS A 379 -12.73 -29.23 -12.43
CA LYS A 379 -13.21 -30.55 -12.88
C LYS A 379 -12.45 -31.70 -12.23
N GLN A 380 -11.25 -31.43 -11.73
CA GLN A 380 -10.43 -32.40 -11.03
C GLN A 380 -10.35 -32.07 -9.54
N ALA A 381 -10.16 -33.12 -8.74
CA ALA A 381 -9.83 -32.97 -7.34
C ALA A 381 -8.47 -32.27 -7.18
N GLY A 382 -8.34 -31.47 -6.13
CA GLY A 382 -7.10 -30.77 -5.78
C GLY A 382 -6.64 -31.11 -4.37
N ALA A 383 -5.33 -30.99 -4.13
CA ALA A 383 -4.79 -30.89 -2.78
C ALA A 383 -4.82 -29.42 -2.36
N TYR A 384 -5.14 -29.15 -1.09
CA TYR A 384 -5.23 -27.81 -0.53
C TYR A 384 -4.50 -27.85 0.81
N VAL A 385 -3.52 -26.99 1.00
CA VAL A 385 -2.95 -26.75 2.32
C VAL A 385 -3.76 -25.63 2.95
N VAL A 386 -4.37 -25.93 4.10
CA VAL A 386 -5.05 -24.93 4.93
C VAL A 386 -4.28 -24.81 6.23
N ALA A 387 -3.90 -23.59 6.61
CA ALA A 387 -3.27 -23.31 7.89
C ALA A 387 -3.90 -22.08 8.56
N VAL A 388 -3.85 -22.06 9.89
CA VAL A 388 -4.34 -20.98 10.74
C VAL A 388 -3.28 -20.63 11.76
N GLY A 389 -2.82 -19.38 11.72
CA GLY A 389 -2.04 -18.74 12.76
C GLY A 389 -2.97 -18.04 13.73
N ARG A 390 -2.79 -18.26 15.03
CA ARG A 390 -3.40 -17.48 16.11
C ARG A 390 -2.33 -16.75 16.88
N TYR A 391 -2.53 -15.46 17.00
CA TYR A 391 -1.58 -14.52 17.56
C TYR A 391 -2.17 -13.91 18.82
N ASP A 392 -1.46 -14.00 19.93
CA ASP A 392 -1.83 -13.32 21.18
C ASP A 392 -0.58 -12.79 21.91
N ALA A 393 -0.77 -12.26 23.11
CA ALA A 393 0.32 -11.74 23.93
C ALA A 393 1.35 -12.79 24.38
N GLN A 394 1.03 -14.09 24.26
CA GLN A 394 1.92 -15.20 24.62
C GLN A 394 2.73 -15.70 23.43
N GLY A 395 2.29 -15.45 22.20
CA GLY A 395 3.02 -15.78 20.98
C GLY A 395 2.11 -16.23 19.84
N ILE A 396 2.65 -17.10 18.99
CA ILE A 396 1.98 -17.63 17.81
C ILE A 396 1.72 -19.12 18.02
N GLN A 397 0.54 -19.58 17.63
CA GLN A 397 0.19 -20.99 17.49
C GLN A 397 -0.26 -21.21 16.05
N GLU A 398 0.28 -22.21 15.36
CA GLU A 398 -0.02 -22.46 13.96
C GLU A 398 -0.50 -23.89 13.76
N PHE A 399 -1.66 -24.05 13.12
CA PHE A 399 -2.28 -25.34 12.87
C PHE A 399 -2.55 -25.47 11.39
N GLY A 400 -2.23 -26.62 10.80
CA GLY A 400 -2.48 -26.81 9.38
C GLY A 400 -2.41 -28.25 8.93
N GLY A 401 -2.77 -28.45 7.68
CA GLY A 401 -2.79 -29.77 7.06
C GLY A 401 -3.17 -29.70 5.59
N GLU A 402 -2.94 -30.82 4.91
CA GLU A 402 -3.36 -31.02 3.52
C GLU A 402 -4.77 -31.65 3.51
N LEU A 403 -5.66 -31.05 2.73
CA LEU A 403 -7.00 -31.53 2.44
C LEU A 403 -7.07 -31.93 0.96
N LYS A 404 -7.79 -33.00 0.64
CA LYS A 404 -8.13 -33.34 -0.74
C LYS A 404 -9.58 -33.03 -0.97
N LEU A 405 -9.87 -32.12 -1.90
CA LEU A 405 -11.22 -31.67 -2.17
C LEU A 405 -11.61 -32.04 -3.60
N GLU A 406 -12.78 -32.64 -3.75
CA GLU A 406 -13.42 -32.85 -5.04
C GLU A 406 -14.05 -31.52 -5.53
N PRO A 407 -14.33 -31.40 -6.84
CA PRO A 407 -15.06 -30.27 -7.37
C PRO A 407 -16.39 -30.04 -6.65
N ALA A 408 -16.66 -28.78 -6.30
CA ALA A 408 -17.87 -28.33 -5.59
C ALA A 408 -17.98 -28.77 -4.11
N ASP A 409 -16.93 -29.31 -3.51
CA ASP A 409 -16.88 -29.45 -2.05
C ASP A 409 -16.74 -28.09 -1.36
N THR A 410 -17.29 -27.97 -0.16
CA THR A 410 -17.08 -26.83 0.74
C THR A 410 -16.40 -27.28 2.02
N VAL A 411 -15.36 -26.55 2.40
CA VAL A 411 -14.62 -26.71 3.65
C VAL A 411 -15.06 -25.65 4.64
N TYR A 412 -15.25 -26.08 5.87
CA TYR A 412 -15.58 -25.25 7.01
C TYR A 412 -14.53 -25.42 8.11
N LEU A 413 -13.87 -24.35 8.50
CA LEU A 413 -12.87 -24.34 9.57
C LEU A 413 -13.38 -23.47 10.72
N ASP A 414 -13.70 -24.10 11.86
CA ASP A 414 -14.25 -23.44 13.05
C ASP A 414 -13.15 -22.91 13.99
N TYR A 415 -12.48 -21.83 13.60
CA TYR A 415 -11.31 -21.32 14.32
C TYR A 415 -11.60 -20.80 15.73
N LEU A 416 -12.83 -20.34 16.03
CA LEU A 416 -13.19 -19.90 17.39
C LEU A 416 -13.55 -21.06 18.34
N LYS A 417 -13.91 -22.24 17.81
CA LYS A 417 -14.17 -23.42 18.65
C LYS A 417 -12.87 -24.03 19.16
N TRP A 418 -11.75 -23.70 18.53
CA TRP A 418 -10.45 -24.23 18.89
C TRP A 418 -9.94 -23.61 20.20
N GLN A 419 -9.50 -24.49 21.11
CA GLN A 419 -9.13 -24.14 22.48
C GLN A 419 -7.62 -23.95 22.69
N GLY A 420 -6.79 -24.15 21.65
CA GLY A 420 -5.33 -24.09 21.76
C GLY A 420 -4.69 -25.27 22.50
N ASN A 421 -3.42 -25.10 22.90
CA ASN A 421 -2.68 -26.00 23.79
C ASN A 421 -2.55 -27.45 23.30
N GLY A 422 -2.19 -27.64 22.03
CA GLY A 422 -1.98 -28.97 21.44
C GLY A 422 -3.27 -29.76 21.18
N LYS A 423 -4.45 -29.12 21.27
CA LYS A 423 -5.71 -29.70 20.78
C LYS A 423 -5.82 -29.50 19.26
N PRO A 424 -6.27 -30.52 18.51
CA PRO A 424 -6.46 -30.38 17.07
C PRO A 424 -7.51 -29.34 16.74
N LEU A 425 -7.35 -28.70 15.59
CA LEU A 425 -8.32 -27.79 15.01
C LEU A 425 -9.21 -28.59 14.04
N THR A 426 -10.53 -28.53 14.25
CA THR A 426 -11.48 -29.29 13.46
C THR A 426 -11.83 -28.58 12.15
N VAL A 427 -11.83 -29.35 11.07
CA VAL A 427 -12.28 -28.97 9.74
C VAL A 427 -13.42 -29.89 9.33
N GLU A 428 -14.55 -29.32 8.94
CA GLU A 428 -15.72 -30.04 8.44
C GLU A 428 -15.77 -29.90 6.91
N ILE A 429 -16.11 -30.98 6.19
CA ILE A 429 -16.23 -30.99 4.73
C ILE A 429 -17.66 -31.40 4.36
N ASP A 430 -18.30 -30.57 3.55
CA ASP A 430 -19.59 -30.80 2.91
C ASP A 430 -19.33 -31.15 1.45
N TYR A 431 -19.50 -32.43 1.10
CA TYR A 431 -19.25 -32.89 -0.24
C TYR A 431 -20.36 -32.39 -1.17
N LYS A 432 -19.96 -31.82 -2.31
CA LYS A 432 -20.86 -31.21 -3.30
C LYS A 432 -21.68 -30.02 -2.77
N SER A 433 -21.38 -29.52 -1.57
CA SER A 433 -22.04 -28.36 -0.96
C SER A 433 -23.57 -28.53 -0.85
N ASP A 434 -24.03 -29.69 -0.36
CA ASP A 434 -25.45 -30.02 -0.23
C ASP A 434 -26.09 -29.56 1.09
N GLY A 435 -25.27 -29.00 1.99
CA GLY A 435 -25.66 -28.45 3.28
C GLY A 435 -25.55 -29.45 4.43
N SER A 436 -25.01 -30.65 4.19
CA SER A 436 -24.70 -31.64 5.22
C SER A 436 -23.19 -31.86 5.37
N ILE A 437 -22.72 -32.09 6.59
CA ILE A 437 -21.31 -32.39 6.83
C ILE A 437 -21.10 -33.89 6.63
N ASP A 438 -20.25 -34.25 5.67
CA ASP A 438 -19.92 -35.63 5.31
C ASP A 438 -18.65 -36.13 6.00
N GLU A 439 -17.64 -35.27 6.13
CA GLU A 439 -16.34 -35.61 6.70
C GLU A 439 -15.89 -34.59 7.74
N THR A 440 -15.11 -35.05 8.71
CA THR A 440 -14.44 -34.21 9.70
C THR A 440 -12.97 -34.61 9.78
N VAL A 441 -12.10 -33.63 9.60
CA VAL A 441 -10.64 -33.78 9.63
C VAL A 441 -10.08 -32.95 10.78
N GLU A 442 -8.99 -33.43 11.39
CA GLU A 442 -8.25 -32.72 12.43
C GLU A 442 -6.94 -32.18 11.85
N LEU A 443 -6.70 -30.88 12.00
CA LEU A 443 -5.43 -30.24 11.66
C LEU A 443 -4.47 -30.30 12.85
N GLU A 444 -3.19 -30.50 12.56
CA GLU A 444 -2.13 -30.64 13.56
C GLU A 444 -1.41 -29.33 13.83
N ASP A 445 -0.77 -29.25 15.01
CA ASP A 445 0.15 -28.17 15.38
C ASP A 445 1.43 -28.24 14.54
N LEU A 446 1.76 -27.14 13.87
CA LEU A 446 2.94 -27.00 13.02
C LEU A 446 4.16 -26.50 13.79
N ILE A 447 3.98 -25.91 14.98
CA ILE A 447 5.05 -25.34 15.81
C ILE A 447 5.15 -26.17 17.10
N LYS A 448 5.82 -27.33 17.00
CA LYS A 448 6.04 -28.25 18.15
C LYS A 448 7.21 -27.83 19.04
#